data_AF-A0A9D1K953-F1
#
_entry.id   AF-A0A9D1K953-F1
#
_cell.length_a   1.000
_cell.length_b   1.000
_cell.length_c   1.000
_cell.angle_alpha   90.00
_cell.angle_beta   90.00
_cell.angle_gamma   90.00
#
_symmetry.space_group_name_H-M   'P 1'
#
loop_
_entity.id
_entity.type
_entity.pdbx_description
1 polymer ?
#
loop_
_entity_poly.entity_id
_entity_poly.type
_entity_poly.pdbx_seq_one_letter_code
_entity_poly.pdbx_strand_id
1 'polypeptide(L)'
;MLALTWQDIDFKNEMLFIRHTQSIIKKDQKNILTLTEPKSKSSKRIIPLSPFLLQFLKKMKEKSSSIYIISTKRNQMVSIRNYQRLFQNLLCHCHLPLYSFHSLRHTFATRAIEWGMDVKTLSEILGHANASMTLNRYVHSVFVHKRKQMNQMTKSLI
;
A
#
# COMPACT_ATOMS: atom_id res chain seq x y z
N MET A 1 4.32 -1.60 -4.57
CA MET A 1 3.11 -1.74 -5.40
C MET A 1 3.46 -2.11 -6.83
N LEU A 2 4.26 -1.32 -7.57
CA LEU A 2 4.61 -1.62 -8.98
C LEU A 2 5.46 -2.87 -9.22
N ALA A 3 6.07 -3.40 -8.15
CA ALA A 3 6.89 -4.61 -8.18
C ALA A 3 6.09 -5.90 -7.94
N LEU A 4 4.76 -5.82 -7.75
CA LEU A 4 3.92 -6.97 -7.42
C LEU A 4 3.60 -7.80 -8.66
N THR A 5 3.67 -9.11 -8.49
CA THR A 5 3.32 -10.13 -9.47
C THR A 5 2.11 -10.93 -9.01
N TRP A 6 1.48 -11.68 -9.92
CA TRP A 6 0.38 -12.57 -9.53
C TRP A 6 0.80 -13.73 -8.62
N GLN A 7 2.10 -14.07 -8.59
CA GLN A 7 2.66 -15.08 -7.69
C GLN A 7 2.78 -14.57 -6.24
N ASP A 8 2.77 -13.24 -6.05
CA ASP A 8 2.77 -12.64 -4.72
C ASP A 8 1.40 -12.71 -4.03
N ILE A 9 0.35 -13.20 -4.70
CA ILE A 9 -1.00 -13.34 -4.12
C ILE A 9 -1.33 -14.83 -3.93
N ASP A 10 -1.60 -15.19 -2.68
CA ASP A 10 -2.21 -16.47 -2.33
C ASP A 10 -3.73 -16.28 -2.20
N PHE A 11 -4.45 -16.66 -3.25
CA PHE A 11 -5.91 -16.58 -3.30
C PHE A 11 -6.60 -17.63 -2.43
N LYS A 12 -5.90 -18.69 -2.00
CA LYS A 12 -6.47 -19.74 -1.15
C LYS A 12 -6.46 -19.31 0.30
N ASN A 13 -5.34 -18.75 0.75
CA ASN A 13 -5.17 -18.27 2.12
C ASN A 13 -5.44 -16.77 2.29
N GLU A 14 -5.87 -16.09 1.23
CA GLU A 14 -6.27 -14.67 1.27
C GLU A 14 -5.12 -13.72 1.67
N MET A 15 -3.90 -14.00 1.21
CA MET A 15 -2.70 -13.26 1.59
C MET A 15 -1.99 -12.61 0.41
N LEU A 16 -1.50 -11.38 0.61
CA LEU A 16 -0.57 -10.70 -0.27
C LEU A 16 0.83 -10.65 0.35
N PHE A 17 1.81 -11.14 -0.39
CA PHE A 17 3.22 -11.09 -0.02
C PHE A 17 3.89 -9.86 -0.62
N ILE A 18 4.49 -9.03 0.22
CA ILE A 18 5.34 -7.93 -0.24
C ILE A 18 6.79 -8.40 -0.16
N ARG A 19 7.34 -8.92 -1.26
CA ARG A 19 8.70 -9.51 -1.29
C ARG A 19 9.66 -8.85 -2.26
N HIS A 20 9.15 -8.01 -3.15
CA HIS A 20 9.93 -7.38 -4.21
C HIS A 20 9.76 -5.86 -4.21
N THR A 21 10.81 -5.17 -4.63
CA THR A 21 10.83 -3.75 -4.95
C THR A 21 11.32 -3.55 -6.38
N GLN A 22 10.96 -2.42 -6.97
CA GLN A 22 11.42 -2.06 -8.30
C GLN A 22 12.68 -1.19 -8.17
N SER A 23 13.71 -1.50 -8.93
CA SER A 23 14.93 -0.69 -9.04
C SER A 23 15.33 -0.52 -10.50
N ILE A 24 16.15 0.50 -10.75
CA ILE A 24 16.79 0.71 -12.04
C ILE A 24 18.23 0.21 -11.92
N ILE A 25 18.63 -0.68 -12.81
CA ILE A 25 20.03 -1.10 -12.98
C ILE A 25 20.55 -0.55 -14.31
N LYS A 26 21.82 -0.15 -14.34
CA LYS A 26 22.52 0.20 -15.58
C LYS A 26 23.13 -1.06 -16.15
N LYS A 27 22.71 -1.46 -17.35
CA LYS A 27 23.33 -2.54 -18.12
C LYS A 27 23.60 -2.02 -19.53
N ASP A 28 24.85 -2.14 -20.00
CA ASP A 28 25.27 -1.71 -21.33
C ASP A 28 24.85 -0.27 -21.66
N GLN A 29 25.12 0.66 -20.73
CA GLN A 29 24.72 2.08 -20.77
C GLN A 29 23.20 2.35 -20.86
N LYS A 30 22.35 1.33 -20.75
CA LYS A 30 20.89 1.46 -20.73
C LYS A 30 20.35 1.24 -19.32
N ASN A 31 19.33 2.02 -18.95
CA ASN A 31 18.60 1.87 -17.70
C ASN A 31 17.52 0.80 -17.87
N ILE A 32 17.65 -0.32 -17.15
CA ILE A 32 16.69 -1.43 -17.19
C ILE A 32 15.93 -1.47 -15.85
N LEU A 33 14.61 -1.63 -15.93
CA LEU A 33 13.76 -1.86 -14.75
C LEU A 33 13.87 -3.32 -14.33
N THR A 34 14.12 -3.56 -13.05
CA THR A 34 14.29 -4.91 -12.51
C THR A 34 13.66 -5.01 -11.13
N LEU A 35 13.18 -6.21 -10.80
CA LEU A 35 12.75 -6.58 -9.46
C LEU A 35 13.97 -6.88 -8.61
N THR A 36 14.10 -6.21 -7.47
CA THR A 36 15.12 -6.47 -6.47
C THR A 36 14.49 -6.84 -5.14
N GLU A 37 15.26 -7.52 -4.30
CA GLU A 37 14.83 -7.76 -2.93
C GLU A 37 14.82 -6.45 -2.12
N PRO A 38 13.84 -6.27 -1.22
CA PRO A 38 13.82 -5.14 -0.32
C PRO A 38 15.09 -5.08 0.54
N LYS A 39 15.66 -3.88 0.66
CA LYS A 39 16.90 -3.64 1.41
C LYS A 39 16.78 -3.93 2.92
N SER A 40 15.56 -3.98 3.47
CA SER A 40 15.33 -4.26 4.90
C SER A 40 14.41 -5.46 5.10
N LYS A 41 14.66 -6.23 6.17
CA LYS A 41 13.78 -7.35 6.58
C LYS A 41 12.35 -6.87 6.85
N SER A 42 12.18 -5.69 7.45
CA SER A 42 10.86 -5.08 7.74
C SER A 42 10.03 -4.75 6.49
N SER A 43 10.66 -4.67 5.33
CA SER A 43 9.94 -4.43 4.07
C SER A 43 9.26 -5.69 3.56
N LYS A 44 9.76 -6.89 3.94
CA LYS A 44 9.13 -8.17 3.66
C LYS A 44 7.98 -8.39 4.65
N ARG A 45 6.75 -8.44 4.15
CA ARG A 45 5.56 -8.58 4.99
C ARG A 45 4.42 -9.29 4.29
N ILE A 46 3.46 -9.72 5.07
CA ILE A 46 2.22 -10.36 4.63
C ILE A 46 1.08 -9.40 4.96
N ILE A 47 0.20 -9.18 3.99
CA ILE A 47 -1.00 -8.35 4.14
C ILE A 47 -2.22 -9.24 3.91
N PRO A 48 -3.06 -9.49 4.92
CA PRO A 48 -4.36 -10.14 4.72
C PRO A 48 -5.22 -9.31 3.76
N LEU A 49 -5.87 -9.98 2.81
CA LEU A 49 -6.71 -9.35 1.80
C LEU A 49 -8.18 -9.49 2.18
N SER A 50 -8.95 -8.41 2.06
CA SER A 50 -10.39 -8.49 2.27
C SER A 50 -11.07 -9.23 1.10
N PRO A 51 -12.24 -9.87 1.33
CA PRO A 51 -13.01 -10.54 0.28
C PRO A 51 -13.32 -9.62 -0.92
N PHE A 52 -13.61 -8.34 -0.63
CA PHE A 52 -13.83 -7.32 -1.66
C PHE A 52 -12.61 -7.15 -2.58
N LEU A 53 -11.42 -7.02 -2.00
CA LEU A 53 -10.19 -6.85 -2.77
C LEU A 53 -9.83 -8.13 -3.54
N LEU A 54 -10.06 -9.31 -2.95
CA LEU A 54 -9.86 -10.60 -3.64
C LEU A 54 -10.73 -10.73 -4.88
N GLN A 55 -12.02 -10.36 -4.79
CA GLN A 55 -12.93 -10.40 -5.93
C GLN A 55 -12.43 -9.50 -7.07
N PHE A 56 -11.96 -8.29 -6.73
CA PHE A 56 -11.41 -7.36 -7.70
C PHE A 56 -10.13 -7.92 -8.36
N LEU A 57 -9.22 -8.46 -7.55
CA LEU A 57 -7.96 -9.05 -8.03
C LEU A 57 -8.19 -10.28 -8.92
N LYS A 58 -9.18 -11.13 -8.62
CA LYS A 58 -9.55 -12.27 -9.48
C LYS A 58 -9.99 -11.80 -10.87
N LYS A 59 -10.91 -10.83 -10.93
CA LYS A 59 -11.39 -10.23 -12.19
C LYS A 59 -10.26 -9.57 -12.99
N MET A 60 -9.30 -8.94 -12.30
CA MET A 60 -8.12 -8.37 -12.96
C MET A 60 -7.19 -9.45 -13.51
N LYS A 61 -6.98 -10.55 -12.76
CA LYS A 61 -6.12 -11.66 -13.16
C LYS A 61 -6.63 -12.36 -14.40
N GLU A 62 -7.94 -12.61 -14.49
CA GLU A 62 -8.59 -13.22 -15.66
C GLU A 62 -8.35 -12.43 -16.96
N LYS A 63 -8.24 -11.11 -16.87
CA LYS A 63 -8.02 -10.22 -18.02
C LYS A 63 -6.55 -9.95 -18.31
N SER A 64 -5.65 -10.36 -17.42
CA SER A 64 -4.23 -10.02 -17.50
C SER A 64 -3.44 -11.15 -18.18
N SER A 65 -2.64 -10.77 -19.18
CA SER A 65 -1.62 -11.63 -19.78
C SER A 65 -0.21 -11.30 -19.27
N SER A 66 -0.08 -10.39 -18.29
CA SER A 66 1.20 -10.01 -17.69
C SER A 66 1.46 -10.81 -16.41
N ILE A 67 2.74 -11.06 -16.12
CA ILE A 67 3.17 -11.56 -14.81
C ILE A 67 2.96 -10.52 -13.69
N TYR A 68 2.92 -9.24 -14.04
CA TYR A 68 2.76 -8.14 -13.10
C TYR A 68 1.27 -7.82 -12.89
N ILE A 69 0.91 -7.46 -11.66
CA ILE A 69 -0.46 -7.00 -11.36
C ILE A 69 -0.74 -5.67 -12.07
N ILE A 70 0.25 -4.77 -12.06
CA ILE A 70 0.19 -3.48 -12.74
C ILE A 70 1.22 -3.50 -13.86
N SER A 71 0.75 -3.55 -15.10
CA SER A 71 1.59 -3.62 -16.30
C SER A 71 1.24 -2.53 -17.30
N THR A 72 2.17 -2.28 -18.22
CA THR A 72 1.88 -1.51 -19.43
C THR A 72 1.02 -2.33 -20.40
N LYS A 73 0.50 -1.70 -21.46
CA LYS A 73 -0.21 -2.39 -22.56
C LYS A 73 0.61 -3.49 -23.24
N ARG A 74 1.95 -3.45 -23.10
CA ARG A 74 2.88 -4.46 -23.63
C ARG A 74 3.26 -5.51 -22.57
N ASN A 75 2.49 -5.63 -21.49
CA ASN A 75 2.72 -6.55 -20.37
C ASN A 75 4.06 -6.37 -19.62
N GLN A 76 4.71 -5.22 -19.78
CA GLN A 76 5.97 -4.88 -19.10
C GLN A 76 5.76 -4.10 -17.81
N MET A 77 6.79 -4.04 -16.96
CA MET A 77 6.81 -3.23 -15.75
C MET A 77 6.51 -1.76 -16.05
N VAL A 78 5.68 -1.14 -15.21
CA VAL A 78 5.45 0.31 -15.25
C VAL A 78 6.57 1.01 -14.47
N SER A 79 7.18 2.05 -15.05
CA SER A 79 8.17 2.87 -14.33
C SER A 79 7.50 3.74 -13.27
N ILE A 80 8.19 3.98 -12.15
CA ILE A 80 7.71 4.85 -11.06
C ILE A 80 7.33 6.23 -11.61
N ARG A 81 8.16 6.81 -12.49
CA ARG A 81 7.91 8.13 -13.09
C ARG A 81 6.63 8.15 -13.94
N ASN A 82 6.41 7.13 -14.77
CA ASN A 82 5.20 7.05 -15.59
C ASN A 82 3.95 6.91 -14.72
N TYR A 83 4.04 6.13 -13.65
CA TYR A 83 2.93 5.92 -12.74
C TYR A 83 2.62 7.17 -11.90
N GLN A 84 3.64 7.89 -11.43
CA GLN A 84 3.45 9.19 -10.78
C GLN A 84 2.79 10.21 -11.71
N ARG A 85 3.24 10.29 -12.98
CA ARG A 85 2.62 11.17 -13.97
C ARG A 85 1.16 10.80 -14.23
N LEU A 86 0.86 9.51 -14.37
CA LEU A 86 -0.52 9.03 -14.49
C LEU A 86 -1.38 9.51 -13.31
N PHE A 87 -0.86 9.38 -12.09
CA PHE A 87 -1.57 9.82 -10.90
C PHE A 87 -1.81 11.35 -10.87
N GLN A 88 -0.80 12.16 -11.20
CA GLN A 88 -0.98 13.62 -11.27
C GLN A 88 -2.04 14.00 -12.32
N ASN A 89 -2.02 13.36 -13.49
CA ASN A 89 -3.01 13.61 -14.53
C ASN A 89 -4.44 13.28 -14.07
N LEU A 90 -4.60 12.18 -13.32
CA LEU A 90 -5.90 11.81 -12.73
C LEU A 90 -6.38 12.85 -11.72
N LEU A 91 -5.48 13.35 -10.86
CA LEU A 91 -5.82 14.42 -9.90
C LEU A 91 -6.28 15.69 -10.62
N CYS A 92 -5.55 16.12 -11.66
CA CYS A 92 -5.95 17.28 -12.46
C CYS A 92 -7.32 17.07 -13.11
N HIS A 93 -7.56 15.90 -13.69
CA HIS A 93 -8.85 15.59 -14.34
C HIS A 93 -10.02 15.60 -13.36
N CYS A 94 -9.77 15.17 -12.12
CA CYS A 94 -10.73 15.23 -11.02
C CYS A 94 -10.83 16.61 -10.34
N HIS A 95 -10.08 17.62 -10.79
CA HIS A 95 -9.98 18.95 -10.16
C HIS A 95 -9.54 18.89 -8.68
N LEU A 96 -8.65 17.95 -8.36
CA LEU A 96 -8.10 17.77 -7.03
C LEU A 96 -6.71 18.42 -6.90
N PRO A 97 -6.31 18.83 -5.69
CA PRO A 97 -4.95 19.30 -5.43
C PRO A 97 -3.90 18.25 -5.80
N LEU A 98 -2.72 18.71 -6.19
CA LEU A 98 -1.61 17.83 -6.54
C LEU A 98 -1.02 17.19 -5.28
N TYR A 99 -1.25 15.89 -5.14
CA TYR A 99 -0.73 15.08 -4.04
C TYR A 99 0.29 14.08 -4.57
N SER A 100 1.27 13.73 -3.73
CA SER A 100 2.15 12.60 -4.04
C SER A 100 1.36 11.29 -4.02
N PHE A 101 1.82 10.28 -4.77
CA PHE A 101 1.20 8.94 -4.70
C PHE A 101 1.29 8.33 -3.28
N HIS A 102 2.30 8.74 -2.50
CA HIS A 102 2.46 8.29 -1.11
C HIS A 102 1.34 8.80 -0.19
N SER A 103 0.63 9.86 -0.57
CA SER A 103 -0.52 10.36 0.18
C SER A 103 -1.62 9.32 0.34
N LEU A 104 -1.80 8.40 -0.63
CA LEU A 104 -2.77 7.30 -0.51
C LEU A 104 -2.47 6.38 0.69
N ARG A 105 -1.18 6.15 0.98
CA ARG A 105 -0.73 5.37 2.15
C ARG A 105 -1.02 6.13 3.45
N HIS A 106 -0.88 7.44 3.46
CA HIS A 106 -1.25 8.28 4.60
C HIS A 106 -2.75 8.26 4.86
N THR A 107 -3.56 8.35 3.80
CA THR A 107 -5.02 8.24 3.89
C THR A 107 -5.42 6.89 4.48
N PHE A 108 -4.87 5.77 3.96
CA PHE A 108 -5.12 4.44 4.51
C PHE A 108 -4.80 4.36 6.00
N ALA A 109 -3.61 4.82 6.40
CA ALA A 109 -3.18 4.77 7.79
C ALA A 109 -4.07 5.63 8.72
N THR A 110 -4.44 6.82 8.28
CA THR A 110 -5.31 7.73 9.03
C THR A 110 -6.68 7.09 9.24
N ARG A 111 -7.30 6.56 8.17
CA ARG A 111 -8.60 5.88 8.25
C ARG A 111 -8.56 4.62 9.11
N ALA A 112 -7.48 3.85 9.05
CA ALA A 112 -7.30 2.67 9.90
C ALA A 112 -7.30 3.02 11.39
N ILE A 113 -6.59 4.08 11.79
CA ILE A 113 -6.60 4.57 13.18
C ILE A 113 -7.97 5.11 13.58
N GLU A 114 -8.63 5.88 12.70
CA GLU A 114 -9.98 6.39 12.96
C GLU A 114 -11.00 5.26 13.20
N TRP A 115 -10.84 4.13 12.49
CA TRP A 115 -11.62 2.92 12.68
C TRP A 115 -11.16 2.02 13.83
N GLY A 116 -10.13 2.44 14.58
CA GLY A 116 -9.69 1.77 15.80
C GLY A 116 -8.72 0.61 15.58
N MET A 117 -8.05 0.53 14.42
CA MET A 117 -6.93 -0.39 14.24
C MET A 117 -5.81 -0.02 15.19
N ASP A 118 -5.26 -1.01 15.90
CA ASP A 118 -4.15 -0.77 16.81
C ASP A 118 -2.87 -0.39 16.02
N VAL A 119 -2.04 0.42 16.66
CA VAL A 119 -0.87 1.03 16.02
C VAL A 119 0.17 -0.02 15.63
N LYS A 120 0.27 -1.11 16.37
CA LYS A 120 1.25 -2.17 16.14
C LYS A 120 0.89 -2.96 14.87
N THR A 121 -0.35 -3.41 14.76
CA THR A 121 -0.91 -4.03 13.54
C THR A 121 -0.77 -3.11 12.34
N LEU A 122 -1.15 -1.83 12.48
CA LEU A 122 -1.02 -0.87 11.39
C LEU A 122 0.44 -0.68 10.96
N SER A 123 1.38 -0.60 11.91
CA SER A 123 2.81 -0.48 11.63
C SER A 123 3.34 -1.67 10.82
N GLU A 124 2.88 -2.88 11.13
CA GLU A 124 3.26 -4.11 10.44
C GLU A 124 2.70 -4.17 9.02
N ILE A 125 1.41 -3.83 8.83
CA ILE A 125 0.77 -3.74 7.51
C ILE A 125 1.47 -2.70 6.62
N LEU A 126 1.86 -1.56 7.20
CA LEU A 126 2.59 -0.52 6.50
C LEU A 126 4.05 -0.92 6.22
N GLY A 127 4.64 -1.81 7.03
CA GLY A 127 6.06 -2.17 6.95
C GLY A 127 6.96 -1.03 7.47
N HIS A 128 6.53 -0.32 8.51
CA HIS A 128 7.40 0.62 9.23
C HIS A 128 8.32 -0.16 10.17
N ALA A 129 9.62 0.15 10.13
CA ALA A 129 10.61 -0.50 10.99
C ALA A 129 10.40 -0.19 12.48
N ASN A 130 9.79 0.96 12.80
CA ASN A 130 9.44 1.35 14.15
C ASN A 130 7.99 1.86 14.19
N ALA A 131 7.20 1.35 15.14
CA ALA A 131 5.82 1.78 15.37
C ALA A 131 5.71 3.29 15.69
N SER A 132 6.75 3.88 16.28
CA SER A 132 6.84 5.33 16.51
C SER A 132 6.82 6.13 15.22
N MET A 133 7.24 5.58 14.07
CA MET A 133 7.09 6.27 12.78
C MET A 133 5.62 6.39 12.37
N THR A 134 4.81 5.38 12.68
CA THR A 134 3.36 5.42 12.50
C THR A 134 2.76 6.42 13.50
N LEU A 135 3.09 6.29 14.77
CA LEU A 135 2.52 7.12 15.83
C LEU A 135 2.81 8.61 15.59
N ASN A 136 4.08 8.97 15.40
CA ASN A 136 4.52 10.37 15.23
C ASN A 136 3.91 11.04 14.00
N ARG A 137 3.57 10.26 12.96
CA ARG A 137 2.96 10.81 11.75
C ARG A 137 1.45 11.04 11.88
N TYR A 138 0.78 10.31 12.78
CA TYR A 138 -0.68 10.33 12.90
C TYR A 138 -1.20 10.72 14.30
N VAL A 139 -0.36 11.29 15.17
CA VAL A 139 -0.73 11.71 16.54
C VAL A 139 -2.02 12.55 16.60
N HIS A 140 -2.29 13.37 15.59
CA HIS A 140 -3.48 14.21 15.55
C HIS A 140 -4.79 13.41 15.43
N SER A 141 -4.82 12.31 14.66
CA SER A 141 -6.02 11.46 14.59
C SER A 141 -6.26 10.69 15.89
N VAL A 142 -5.19 10.44 16.67
CA VAL A 142 -5.26 9.79 17.97
C VAL A 142 -6.00 10.65 19.01
N PHE A 143 -5.99 11.98 18.92
CA PHE A 143 -6.67 12.82 19.93
C PHE A 143 -8.20 12.69 19.89
N VAL A 144 -8.80 12.72 18.69
CA VAL A 144 -10.24 12.49 18.52
C VAL A 144 -10.61 11.08 18.96
N HIS A 145 -9.74 10.10 18.66
CA HIS A 145 -9.90 8.72 19.10
C HIS A 145 -9.83 8.58 20.63
N LYS A 146 -8.87 9.24 21.29
CA LYS A 146 -8.76 9.30 22.77
C LYS A 146 -10.05 9.81 23.40
N ARG A 147 -10.62 10.91 22.88
CA ARG A 147 -11.90 11.44 23.39
C ARG A 147 -13.03 10.43 23.23
N LYS A 148 -13.12 9.75 22.08
CA LYS A 148 -14.13 8.71 21.84
C LYS A 148 -13.97 7.53 22.81
N GLN A 149 -12.75 7.07 23.05
CA GLN A 149 -12.49 5.96 23.99
C GLN A 149 -12.78 6.34 25.44
N MET A 150 -12.39 7.54 25.88
CA MET A 150 -12.75 8.05 27.21
C MET A 150 -14.28 8.06 27.42
N ASN A 151 -15.03 8.53 26.41
CA ASN A 151 -16.49 8.53 26.47
C ASN A 151 -17.11 7.12 26.43
N GLN A 152 -16.45 6.14 25.80
CA GLN A 152 -16.89 4.74 25.81
C GLN A 152 -16.70 4.10 27.19
N MET A 153 -15.61 4.40 27.90
CA MET A 153 -15.41 3.90 29.28
C MET A 153 -16.48 4.42 30.24
N THR A 154 -16.99 5.63 30.05
CA THR A 154 -18.08 6.16 30.87
C THR A 154 -19.41 5.46 30.60
N LYS A 155 -19.64 4.96 29.37
CA LYS A 155 -20.85 4.22 29.00
C LYS A 155 -20.90 2.80 29.56
N SER A 156 -19.76 2.22 29.93
CA SER A 156 -19.69 0.91 30.59
C SER A 156 -19.84 0.97 32.12
N LEU A 157 -19.97 2.19 32.68
CA LEU A 157 -20.07 2.45 34.11
C LEU A 157 -21.48 2.92 34.55
N ILE A 158 -22.42 2.97 33.61
CA ILE A 158 -23.87 3.19 33.81
C ILE A 158 -24.57 1.96 33.23
#